data_AF-A0A6V2BTD4-F1
#
_entry.id   AF-A0A6V2BTD4-F1
#
_cell.length_a   1.000
_cell.length_b   1.000
_cell.length_c   1.000
_cell.angle_alpha   90.00
_cell.angle_beta   90.00
_cell.angle_gamma   90.00
#
_symmetry.space_group_name_H-M   'P 1'
#
loop_
_entity.id
_entity.type
_entity.pdbx_description
1 polymer ?
#
loop_
_entity_poly.entity_id
_entity_poly.type
_entity_poly.pdbx_seq_one_letter_code
_entity_poly.pdbx_strand_id
1 'polypeptide(L)'
;MFLTNGILFNHESPRRGRTFVTRKITCSVARISLGLEKTLYLGNIDAKRDWGHARDYVEGMWRMLQQDEPDDYVLATGETYTVRSFVEKAFKCVGTTIKWKGETGTVDEVGVDADDEERVLVKIDPRYFRPTEVELLIGDPSKAKKKLGWEAKTKLDELCKEMVEEDVKIFKGEVADPEAHRA
;
A
#
# COMPACT_ATOMS: atom_id res chain seq x y z
N MET A 1 -17.83 -7.17 -31.06
CA MET A 1 -17.06 -6.23 -30.21
C MET A 1 -16.86 -6.93 -28.88
N PHE A 2 -15.63 -7.03 -28.37
CA PHE A 2 -15.31 -7.69 -27.11
C PHE A 2 -15.04 -6.61 -26.05
N LEU A 3 -15.87 -6.52 -25.02
CA LEU A 3 -15.79 -5.51 -23.96
C LEU A 3 -15.84 -6.21 -22.61
N THR A 4 -14.90 -5.88 -21.73
CA THR A 4 -14.79 -6.47 -20.40
C THR A 4 -14.42 -5.39 -19.39
N ASN A 5 -15.03 -5.43 -18.20
CA ASN A 5 -14.64 -4.59 -17.09
C ASN A 5 -13.81 -5.38 -16.09
N GLY A 6 -12.57 -4.91 -15.90
CA GLY A 6 -11.76 -5.29 -14.75
C GLY A 6 -12.17 -4.46 -13.53
N ILE A 7 -12.82 -5.09 -12.57
CA ILE A 7 -13.16 -4.48 -11.28
C ILE A 7 -11.99 -4.76 -10.32
N LEU A 8 -10.92 -3.99 -10.49
CA LEU A 8 -9.65 -4.20 -9.80
C LEU A 8 -9.64 -3.49 -8.45
N PHE A 9 -9.40 -4.27 -7.39
CA PHE A 9 -9.13 -3.75 -6.06
C PHE A 9 -7.73 -3.09 -6.00
N ASN A 10 -7.36 -2.52 -4.85
CA ASN A 10 -6.12 -1.80 -4.71
C ASN A 10 -4.92 -2.68 -5.10
N HIS A 11 -4.05 -2.15 -5.95
CA HIS A 11 -2.85 -2.83 -6.39
C HIS A 11 -1.70 -1.84 -6.48
N GLU A 12 -0.57 -2.26 -5.94
CA GLU A 12 0.54 -1.38 -5.61
C GLU A 12 1.84 -1.94 -6.20
N SER A 13 2.89 -1.12 -6.21
CA SER A 13 4.24 -1.51 -6.66
C SER A 13 5.23 -0.38 -6.34
N PRO A 14 6.53 -0.60 -6.53
CA PRO A 14 7.53 0.48 -6.54
C PRO A 14 7.35 1.51 -7.67
N ARG A 15 6.31 1.41 -8.50
CA ARG A 15 5.94 2.39 -9.52
C ARG A 15 4.66 3.17 -9.17
N ARG A 16 4.07 2.91 -8.01
CA ARG A 16 2.87 3.63 -7.54
C ARG A 16 3.19 5.12 -7.34
N GLY A 17 2.26 6.01 -7.66
CA GLY A 17 2.44 7.44 -7.42
C GLY A 17 2.58 7.78 -5.93
N ARG A 18 3.48 8.70 -5.58
CA ARG A 18 3.83 9.07 -4.19
C ARG A 18 2.69 9.60 -3.32
N THR A 19 1.61 10.06 -3.92
CA THR A 19 0.45 10.59 -3.19
C THR A 19 -0.49 9.51 -2.67
N PHE A 20 -0.39 8.27 -3.18
CA PHE A 20 -1.15 7.14 -2.67
C PHE A 20 -0.57 6.66 -1.34
N VAL A 21 -1.43 6.25 -0.41
CA VAL A 21 -1.07 5.97 1.00
C VAL A 21 0.09 4.99 1.16
N THR A 22 0.09 3.89 0.40
CA THR A 22 1.14 2.86 0.44
C THR A 22 2.50 3.43 0.05
N ARG A 23 2.56 4.15 -1.07
CA ARG A 23 3.81 4.77 -1.55
C ARG A 23 4.25 5.93 -0.67
N LYS A 24 3.32 6.73 -0.16
CA LYS A 24 3.61 7.77 0.83
C LYS A 24 4.30 7.17 2.06
N ILE A 25 3.76 6.05 2.58
CA ILE A 25 4.34 5.34 3.72
C ILE A 25 5.75 4.84 3.39
N THR A 26 5.93 4.08 2.30
CA THR A 26 7.25 3.48 2.00
C THR A 26 8.31 4.54 1.70
N CYS A 27 7.94 5.63 1.02
CA CYS A 27 8.83 6.76 0.79
C CYS A 27 9.24 7.45 2.10
N SER A 28 8.29 7.79 2.98
CA SER A 28 8.61 8.42 4.26
C SER A 28 9.41 7.48 5.17
N VAL A 29 9.11 6.18 5.21
CA VAL A 29 9.88 5.19 5.98
C VAL A 29 11.33 5.12 5.49
N ALA A 30 11.54 5.06 4.17
CA ALA A 30 12.87 5.08 3.59
C ALA A 30 13.63 6.38 3.90
N ARG A 31 12.95 7.54 3.84
CA ARG A 31 13.55 8.84 4.18
C ARG A 31 13.87 8.94 5.67
N ILE A 32 13.01 8.43 6.55
CA ILE A 32 13.21 8.41 8.00
C ILE A 32 14.38 7.50 8.38
N SER A 33 14.53 6.34 7.75
CA SER A 33 15.66 5.44 8.00
C SER A 33 17.00 6.02 7.55
N LEU A 34 16.98 6.93 6.57
CA LEU A 34 18.14 7.68 6.08
C LEU A 34 18.35 9.03 6.78
N GLY A 35 17.51 9.41 7.75
CA GLY A 35 17.60 10.68 8.46
C GLY A 35 17.18 11.91 7.64
N LEU A 36 16.54 11.73 6.50
CA LEU A 36 16.07 12.79 5.58
C LEU A 36 14.69 13.35 5.96
N GLU A 37 13.98 12.65 6.84
CA GLU A 37 12.65 13.00 7.33
C GLU A 37 12.54 12.51 8.78
N LYS A 38 11.73 13.19 9.61
CA LYS A 38 11.58 12.82 11.02
C LYS A 38 10.27 12.08 11.31
N THR A 39 9.20 12.48 10.64
CA THR A 39 7.84 12.07 10.98
C THR A 39 6.98 11.98 9.73
N LEU A 40 6.30 10.84 9.57
CA LEU A 40 5.27 10.60 8.58
C LEU A 40 3.92 11.12 9.09
N TYR A 41 3.19 11.87 8.27
CA TYR A 41 1.84 12.35 8.59
C TYR A 41 0.79 11.59 7.78
N LEU A 42 -0.23 11.02 8.44
CA LEU A 42 -1.31 10.25 7.81
C LEU A 42 -2.70 10.76 8.20
N GLY A 43 -3.73 10.30 7.51
CA GLY A 43 -5.14 10.51 7.88
C GLY A 43 -5.66 9.32 8.68
N ASN A 44 -6.80 8.74 8.27
CA ASN A 44 -7.35 7.53 8.87
C ASN A 44 -6.39 6.33 8.70
N ILE A 45 -5.79 5.88 9.81
CA ILE A 45 -4.89 4.71 9.83
C ILE A 45 -5.64 3.39 10.10
N ASP A 46 -6.93 3.44 10.44
CA ASP A 46 -7.74 2.25 10.70
C ASP A 46 -8.54 1.80 9.47
N ALA A 47 -8.51 2.59 8.39
CA ALA A 47 -9.06 2.22 7.09
C ALA A 47 -8.46 0.89 6.56
N LYS A 48 -9.32 0.01 6.07
CA LYS A 48 -8.99 -1.36 5.64
C LYS A 48 -9.06 -1.52 4.12
N ARG A 49 -8.04 -2.12 3.52
CA ARG A 49 -7.93 -2.33 2.07
C ARG A 49 -7.41 -3.72 1.74
N ASP A 50 -7.87 -4.22 0.61
CA ASP A 50 -7.32 -5.38 -0.09
C ASP A 50 -6.26 -4.89 -1.08
N TRP A 51 -4.98 -5.13 -0.75
CA TRP A 51 -3.82 -4.69 -1.51
C TRP A 51 -3.09 -5.86 -2.15
N GLY A 52 -3.08 -5.91 -3.48
CA GLY A 52 -2.25 -6.82 -4.25
C GLY A 52 -1.10 -6.12 -4.97
N HIS A 53 -0.29 -6.90 -5.70
CA HIS A 53 0.81 -6.37 -6.51
C HIS A 53 0.34 -6.10 -7.96
N ALA A 54 0.64 -4.91 -8.50
CA ALA A 54 0.17 -4.47 -9.82
C ALA A 54 0.57 -5.41 -10.97
N ARG A 55 1.76 -6.04 -10.89
CA ARG A 55 2.22 -7.08 -11.84
C ARG A 55 1.24 -8.26 -11.95
N ASP A 56 0.67 -8.71 -10.85
CA ASP A 56 -0.27 -9.84 -10.85
C ASP A 56 -1.60 -9.42 -11.47
N TYR A 57 -2.00 -8.15 -11.27
CA TYR A 57 -3.28 -7.63 -11.75
C TYR A 57 -3.28 -7.41 -13.27
N VAL A 58 -2.15 -6.96 -13.85
CA VAL A 58 -2.03 -6.82 -15.31
C VAL A 58 -2.03 -8.18 -16.03
N GLU A 59 -1.54 -9.25 -15.39
CA GLU A 59 -1.72 -10.62 -15.89
C GLU A 59 -3.22 -10.98 -15.96
N GLY A 60 -3.99 -10.60 -14.94
CA GLY A 60 -5.44 -10.78 -14.91
C GLY A 60 -6.16 -10.03 -16.03
N MET A 61 -5.81 -8.76 -16.25
CA MET A 61 -6.33 -7.98 -17.39
C MET A 61 -6.09 -8.70 -18.73
N TRP A 62 -4.86 -9.19 -18.94
CA TRP A 62 -4.53 -9.92 -20.16
C TRP A 62 -5.36 -11.20 -20.30
N ARG A 63 -5.50 -12.00 -19.24
CA ARG A 63 -6.31 -13.24 -19.22
C ARG A 63 -7.77 -13.01 -19.56
N MET A 64 -8.36 -11.90 -19.11
CA MET A 64 -9.74 -11.52 -19.41
C MET A 64 -9.97 -11.37 -20.92
N LEU A 65 -8.98 -10.82 -21.64
CA LEU A 65 -9.04 -10.64 -23.09
C LEU A 65 -8.78 -11.94 -23.89
N GLN A 66 -8.36 -13.03 -23.23
CA GLN A 66 -8.13 -14.32 -23.88
C GLN A 66 -9.35 -15.24 -23.84
N GLN A 67 -10.46 -14.81 -23.20
CA GLN A 67 -11.67 -15.63 -23.09
C GLN A 67 -12.47 -15.61 -24.40
N ASP A 68 -13.20 -16.69 -24.67
CA ASP A 68 -14.08 -16.78 -25.86
C ASP A 68 -15.24 -15.77 -25.77
N GLU A 69 -15.81 -15.60 -24.58
CA GLU A 69 -16.95 -14.70 -24.31
C GLU A 69 -16.54 -13.57 -23.36
N PRO A 70 -16.93 -12.31 -23.64
CA PRO A 70 -16.66 -11.19 -22.75
C PRO A 70 -17.48 -11.28 -21.47
N ASP A 71 -16.85 -10.93 -20.34
CA ASP A 71 -17.49 -10.90 -19.04
C ASP A 71 -16.71 -9.97 -18.09
N ASP A 72 -17.27 -9.63 -16.93
CA ASP A 72 -16.66 -8.74 -15.94
C ASP A 72 -16.06 -9.53 -14.77
N TYR A 73 -14.91 -9.11 -14.27
CA TYR A 73 -14.17 -9.85 -13.24
C TYR A 73 -13.66 -8.96 -12.11
N VAL A 74 -13.88 -9.43 -10.88
CA VAL A 74 -13.21 -8.90 -9.69
C VAL A 74 -11.81 -9.48 -9.62
N LEU A 75 -10.81 -8.60 -9.61
CA LEU A 75 -9.42 -8.98 -9.34
C LEU A 75 -9.02 -8.38 -7.99
N ALA A 76 -8.76 -9.26 -7.02
CA ALA A 76 -8.49 -8.94 -5.63
C ALA A 76 -7.64 -10.05 -4.99
N THR A 77 -7.05 -9.80 -3.83
CA THR A 77 -6.34 -10.84 -3.06
C THR A 77 -7.31 -11.66 -2.19
N GLY A 78 -8.44 -11.07 -1.77
CA GLY A 78 -9.35 -11.65 -0.80
C GLY A 78 -8.92 -11.47 0.65
N GLU A 79 -7.81 -10.77 0.89
CA GLU A 79 -7.28 -10.44 2.22
C GLU A 79 -7.40 -8.93 2.45
N THR A 80 -7.59 -8.51 3.71
CA THR A 80 -7.70 -7.08 4.05
C THR A 80 -6.78 -6.70 5.20
N TYR A 81 -6.23 -5.49 5.13
CA TYR A 81 -5.24 -4.97 6.06
C TYR A 81 -5.53 -3.51 6.38
N THR A 82 -5.25 -3.08 7.61
CA THR A 82 -5.35 -1.67 7.98
C THR A 82 -4.14 -0.88 7.47
N VAL A 83 -4.31 0.42 7.22
CA VAL A 83 -3.19 1.33 6.97
C VAL A 83 -2.16 1.26 8.12
N ARG A 84 -2.61 1.16 9.37
CA ARG A 84 -1.79 0.92 10.57
C ARG A 84 -0.88 -0.29 10.41
N SER A 85 -1.43 -1.44 10.03
CA SER A 85 -0.64 -2.67 9.83
C SER A 85 0.37 -2.54 8.69
N PHE A 86 0.06 -1.77 7.65
CA PHE A 86 0.99 -1.48 6.56
C PHE A 86 2.16 -0.60 7.05
N VAL A 87 1.88 0.42 7.87
CA VAL A 87 2.90 1.25 8.53
C VAL A 87 3.85 0.39 9.36
N GLU A 88 3.32 -0.46 10.23
CA GLU A 88 4.10 -1.36 11.08
C GLU A 88 5.01 -2.28 10.26
N LYS A 89 4.48 -2.90 9.21
CA LYS A 89 5.24 -3.76 8.28
C LYS A 89 6.34 -2.98 7.55
N ALA A 90 6.05 -1.76 7.11
CA ALA A 90 7.01 -0.91 6.42
C ALA A 90 8.18 -0.51 7.34
N PHE A 91 7.91 -0.03 8.56
CA PHE A 91 8.97 0.30 9.51
C PHE A 91 9.81 -0.93 9.90
N LYS A 92 9.17 -2.10 10.03
CA LYS A 92 9.89 -3.35 10.30
C LYS A 92 10.91 -3.70 9.21
N CYS A 93 10.65 -3.32 7.94
CA CYS A 93 11.58 -3.54 6.84
C CYS A 93 12.88 -2.72 6.96
N VAL A 94 12.88 -1.63 7.72
CA VAL A 94 14.08 -0.82 8.04
C VAL A 94 14.58 -1.04 9.46
N GLY A 95 14.11 -2.10 10.13
CA GLY A 95 14.58 -2.47 11.48
C GLY A 95 14.00 -1.62 12.60
N THR A 96 12.88 -0.91 12.38
CA THR A 96 12.23 -0.08 13.40
C THR A 96 10.89 -0.70 13.79
N THR A 97 10.60 -0.76 15.09
CA THR A 97 9.31 -1.23 15.60
C THR A 97 8.48 -0.02 16.05
N ILE A 98 7.23 0.06 15.58
CA ILE A 98 6.31 1.12 16.01
C ILE A 98 5.62 0.73 17.30
N LYS A 99 5.56 1.66 18.23
CA LYS A 99 4.68 1.61 19.42
C LYS A 99 3.65 2.74 19.31
N TRP A 100 2.37 2.40 19.37
CA TRP A 100 1.30 3.39 19.35
C TRP A 100 1.06 3.97 20.75
N LYS A 101 0.87 5.29 20.83
CA LYS A 101 0.57 6.04 22.06
C LYS A 101 -0.57 7.02 21.81
N GLY A 102 -1.34 7.30 22.86
CA GLY A 102 -2.53 8.15 22.79
C GLY A 102 -3.82 7.34 22.73
N GLU A 103 -4.95 8.03 22.60
CA GLU A 103 -6.26 7.39 22.48
C GLU A 103 -6.44 6.82 21.06
N THR A 104 -6.60 5.51 20.94
CA THR A 104 -6.68 4.80 19.66
C THR A 104 -7.83 5.34 18.79
N GLY A 105 -7.54 5.62 17.51
CA GLY A 105 -8.51 6.09 16.54
C GLY A 105 -8.78 7.60 16.60
N THR A 106 -8.04 8.34 17.43
CA THR A 106 -8.11 9.81 17.51
C THR A 106 -6.94 10.46 16.79
N VAL A 107 -7.03 11.78 16.58
CA VAL A 107 -5.94 12.57 15.98
C VAL A 107 -4.74 12.76 16.92
N ASP A 108 -4.92 12.47 18.21
CA ASP A 108 -3.87 12.53 19.24
C ASP A 108 -3.05 11.23 19.29
N GLU A 109 -3.47 10.19 18.57
CA GLU A 109 -2.70 8.97 18.45
C GLU A 109 -1.44 9.19 17.59
N VAL A 110 -0.31 8.71 18.12
CA VAL A 110 1.00 8.81 17.48
C VAL A 110 1.71 7.46 17.48
N GLY A 111 2.51 7.22 16.44
CA GLY A 111 3.44 6.10 16.38
C GLY A 111 4.83 6.57 16.78
N VAL A 112 5.39 6.03 17.86
CA VAL A 112 6.75 6.30 18.31
C VAL A 112 7.67 5.12 18.02
N ASP A 113 8.97 5.35 18.02
CA ASP A 113 9.96 4.28 18.02
C ASP A 113 9.85 3.49 19.32
N ALA A 114 9.81 2.16 19.24
CA ALA A 114 9.73 1.31 20.42
C ALA A 114 11.00 1.38 21.27
N ASP A 115 12.14 1.70 20.66
CA ASP A 115 13.44 1.81 21.35
C ASP A 115 13.71 3.24 21.88
N ASP A 116 13.00 4.25 21.35
CA ASP A 116 13.08 5.65 21.76
C ASP A 116 11.72 6.34 21.63
N GLU A 117 10.98 6.41 22.74
CA GLU A 117 9.64 6.97 22.73
C GLU A 117 9.58 8.50 22.50
N GLU A 118 10.72 9.21 22.57
CA GLU A 118 10.80 10.63 22.21
C GLU A 118 10.80 10.82 20.68
N ARG A 119 11.18 9.78 19.94
CA ARG A 119 11.20 9.77 18.48
C ARG A 119 9.81 9.46 17.92
N VAL A 120 9.04 10.52 17.67
CA VAL A 120 7.73 10.41 17.02
C VAL A 120 7.87 10.19 15.51
N LEU A 121 7.55 8.96 15.07
CA LEU A 121 7.70 8.50 13.69
C LEU A 121 6.45 8.72 12.85
N VAL A 122 5.26 8.67 13.47
CA VAL A 122 3.98 8.80 12.78
C VAL A 122 3.06 9.72 13.56
N LYS A 123 2.40 10.65 12.85
CA LYS A 123 1.35 11.52 13.40
C LYS A 123 0.11 11.46 12.51
N ILE A 124 -1.06 11.58 13.13
CA ILE A 124 -2.33 11.70 12.43
C ILE A 124 -2.64 13.20 12.25
N ASP A 125 -3.02 13.59 11.05
CA ASP A 125 -3.32 14.97 10.68
C ASP A 125 -4.70 15.05 9.98
N PRO A 126 -5.66 15.83 10.55
CA PRO A 126 -7.00 16.02 10.01
C PRO A 126 -7.05 16.37 8.52
N ARG A 127 -6.01 17.02 7.98
CA ARG A 127 -5.94 17.45 6.58
C ARG A 127 -5.89 16.27 5.58
N TYR A 128 -5.52 15.07 6.03
CA TYR A 128 -5.49 13.87 5.20
C TYR A 128 -6.75 13.01 5.27
N PHE A 129 -7.73 13.40 6.10
CA PHE A 129 -9.02 12.70 6.13
C PHE A 129 -9.84 13.07 4.91
N ARG A 130 -10.60 12.09 4.41
CA ARG A 130 -11.58 12.33 3.37
C ARG A 130 -12.91 12.75 4.02
N PRO A 131 -13.64 13.72 3.44
CA PRO A 131 -14.97 14.08 3.94
C PRO A 131 -15.93 12.89 4.00
N THR A 132 -15.77 11.96 3.06
CA THR A 132 -16.49 10.68 3.01
C THR A 132 -15.47 9.56 2.89
N GLU A 133 -15.25 8.84 3.99
CA GLU A 133 -14.29 7.76 4.05
C GLU A 133 -14.91 6.44 3.59
N VAL A 134 -14.08 5.59 2.98
CA VAL A 134 -14.43 4.20 2.74
C VAL A 134 -13.71 3.38 3.81
N GLU A 135 -14.42 2.86 4.78
CA GLU A 135 -13.79 2.15 5.90
C GLU A 135 -13.19 0.80 5.49
N LEU A 136 -13.86 0.06 4.60
CA LEU A 136 -13.46 -1.29 4.20
C LEU A 136 -13.62 -1.50 2.69
N LEU A 137 -12.57 -2.02 2.07
CA LEU A 137 -12.63 -2.65 0.75
C LEU A 137 -12.01 -4.03 0.84
N ILE A 138 -12.78 -5.06 0.45
CA ILE A 138 -12.36 -6.45 0.33
C ILE A 138 -13.05 -7.07 -0.89
N GLY A 139 -12.30 -7.76 -1.74
CA GLY A 139 -12.82 -8.35 -2.97
C GLY A 139 -12.97 -9.87 -2.87
N ASP A 140 -13.92 -10.44 -3.62
CA ASP A 140 -14.03 -11.88 -3.83
C ASP A 140 -13.60 -12.24 -5.26
N PRO A 141 -12.37 -12.77 -5.47
CA PRO A 141 -11.87 -13.14 -6.79
C PRO A 141 -12.30 -14.55 -7.25
N SER A 142 -13.27 -15.21 -6.57
CA SER A 142 -13.65 -16.61 -6.86
C SER A 142 -14.02 -16.85 -8.33
N LYS A 143 -14.71 -15.89 -8.97
CA LYS A 143 -15.04 -15.96 -10.41
C LYS A 143 -13.79 -15.92 -11.28
N ALA A 144 -12.86 -14.99 -11.01
CA ALA A 144 -11.61 -14.86 -11.76
C ALA A 144 -10.75 -16.12 -11.60
N LYS A 145 -10.68 -16.70 -10.40
CA LYS A 145 -10.00 -17.98 -10.17
C LYS A 145 -10.60 -19.12 -10.98
N LYS A 146 -11.93 -19.27 -10.94
CA LYS A 146 -12.63 -20.36 -11.64
C LYS A 146 -12.57 -20.25 -13.16
N LYS A 147 -12.69 -19.03 -13.70
CA LYS A 147 -12.83 -18.80 -15.15
C LYS A 147 -11.50 -18.49 -15.85
N LEU A 148 -10.63 -17.72 -15.21
CA LEU A 148 -9.37 -17.25 -15.79
C LEU A 148 -8.15 -18.06 -15.33
N GLY A 149 -8.32 -18.89 -14.29
CA GLY A 149 -7.20 -19.49 -13.56
C GLY A 149 -6.30 -18.43 -12.91
N TRP A 150 -6.84 -17.24 -12.65
CA TRP A 150 -6.10 -16.12 -12.07
C TRP A 150 -6.21 -16.11 -10.56
N GLU A 151 -5.08 -15.90 -9.89
CA GLU A 151 -4.98 -15.71 -8.44
C GLU A 151 -3.83 -14.75 -8.16
N ALA A 152 -4.00 -13.85 -7.18
CA ALA A 152 -2.92 -12.98 -6.72
C ALA A 152 -1.80 -13.83 -6.10
N LYS A 153 -0.57 -13.62 -6.53
CA LYS A 153 0.58 -14.45 -6.13
C LYS A 153 1.39 -13.80 -5.02
N THR A 154 1.51 -12.48 -5.08
CA THR A 154 2.34 -11.68 -4.17
C THR A 154 1.60 -11.39 -2.87
N LYS A 155 2.19 -11.76 -1.73
CA LYS A 155 1.62 -11.45 -0.41
C LYS A 155 1.94 -10.03 0.04
N LEU A 156 1.16 -9.49 0.98
CA LEU A 156 1.36 -8.12 1.46
C LEU A 156 2.77 -7.87 2.00
N ASP A 157 3.34 -8.82 2.73
CA ASP A 157 4.67 -8.68 3.31
C ASP A 157 5.75 -8.57 2.23
N GLU A 158 5.63 -9.33 1.15
CA GLU A 158 6.54 -9.29 0.00
C GLU A 158 6.39 -7.96 -0.75
N LEU A 159 5.15 -7.54 -1.01
CA LEU A 159 4.84 -6.26 -1.65
C LEU A 159 5.40 -5.08 -0.84
N CYS A 160 5.16 -5.06 0.47
CA CYS A 160 5.62 -4.00 1.37
C CYS A 160 7.15 -3.94 1.39
N LYS A 161 7.81 -5.10 1.53
CA LYS A 161 9.26 -5.21 1.50
C LYS A 161 9.85 -4.70 0.19
N GLU A 162 9.34 -5.16 -0.96
CA GLU A 162 9.78 -4.72 -2.29
C GLU A 162 9.68 -3.19 -2.43
N MET A 163 8.56 -2.60 -2.00
CA MET A 163 8.35 -1.15 -2.07
C MET A 163 9.32 -0.36 -1.18
N VAL A 164 9.52 -0.78 0.07
CA VAL A 164 10.43 -0.10 1.01
C VAL A 164 11.89 -0.22 0.54
N GLU A 165 12.33 -1.41 0.14
CA GLU A 165 13.70 -1.62 -0.34
C GLU A 165 14.01 -0.77 -1.56
N GLU A 166 13.07 -0.66 -2.51
CA GLU A 166 13.27 0.15 -3.69
C GLU A 166 13.29 1.66 -3.36
N ASP A 167 12.41 2.12 -2.49
CA ASP A 167 12.43 3.52 -2.05
C ASP A 167 13.73 3.88 -1.30
N VAL A 168 14.29 2.96 -0.50
CA VAL A 168 15.61 3.14 0.13
C VAL A 168 16.72 3.30 -0.92
N LYS A 169 16.76 2.44 -1.95
CA LYS A 169 17.75 2.55 -3.04
C LYS A 169 17.61 3.87 -3.79
N ILE A 170 16.37 4.29 -4.08
CA ILE A 170 16.08 5.56 -4.75
C ILE A 170 16.64 6.73 -3.93
N PHE A 171 16.36 6.79 -2.62
CA PHE A 171 16.82 7.91 -1.78
C PHE A 171 18.32 7.87 -1.45
N LYS A 172 18.98 6.72 -1.59
CA LYS A 172 20.45 6.63 -1.59
C LYS A 172 21.09 7.03 -2.93
N GLY A 173 20.29 7.19 -3.99
CA GLY A 173 20.78 7.48 -5.34
C GLY A 173 21.36 6.25 -6.06
N GLU A 174 21.07 5.04 -5.58
CA GLU A 174 21.53 3.78 -6.20
C GLU A 174 20.71 3.40 -7.43
N VAL A 175 19.46 3.89 -7.52
CA VAL A 175 18.53 3.66 -8.63
C VAL A 175 17.83 4.97 -9.00
N ALA A 176 17.55 5.15 -10.29
CA ALA A 176 16.82 6.32 -10.77
C ALA A 176 15.39 6.37 -10.22
N ASP A 177 14.97 7.54 -9.78
CA ASP A 177 13.60 7.78 -9.34
C ASP A 177 12.65 7.84 -10.56
N PRO A 178 11.72 6.88 -10.72
CA PRO A 178 10.80 6.87 -11.86
C PRO A 178 9.80 8.04 -11.84
N GLU A 179 9.65 8.75 -10.71
CA GLU A 179 8.82 9.95 -10.61
C GLU A 179 9.62 11.27 -10.61
N ALA A 180 10.94 11.24 -10.81
CA ALA A 180 11.78 12.46 -10.83
C ALA A 180 11.29 13.52 -11.84
N HIS A 181 10.64 13.08 -12.93
CA HIS A 181 10.15 13.96 -13.99
C HIS A 181 8.78 14.59 -13.71
N ARG A 182 8.15 14.27 -12.57
CA ARG A 182 6.79 14.70 -12.21
C ARG A 182 6.75 15.71 -11.05
N ALA A 183 7.92 16.13 -10.56
CA ALA A 183 8.08 17.10 -9.47
C ALA A 183 8.10 18.54 -9.98
#